data_AF-A0A9X7ASE3-F1
#
_entry.id   AF-A0A9X7ASE3-F1
#
_cell.length_a   1.000
_cell.length_b   1.000
_cell.length_c   1.000
_cell.angle_alpha   90.00
_cell.angle_beta   90.00
_cell.angle_gamma   90.00
#
_symmetry.space_group_name_H-M   'P 1'
#
loop_
_entity.id
_entity.type
_entity.pdbx_description
1 polymer ?
#
loop_
_entity_poly.entity_id
_entity_poly.type
_entity_poly.pdbx_seq_one_letter_code
_entity_poly.pdbx_strand_id
1 'polypeptide(L)'
;MPTLKLSIPDPNKPCVRISGINYSKNPLNILGEVILERTETSGGLKQYKVMQTDFPKCFPLEESYWNITDMFCNACNKHIHDYTVTCLTKEYEKLRHSSNFPVFSKHKYKNGWKVLIYNPNEKRLDLPINELIDEGKEVVKLVV
;
A
#
# COMPACT_ATOMS: atom_id res chain seq x y z
N MET A 1 24.77 5.99 -3.28
CA MET A 1 23.69 5.00 -3.53
C MET A 1 22.38 5.60 -3.05
N PRO A 2 21.28 5.49 -3.82
CA PRO A 2 19.99 6.01 -3.39
C PRO A 2 19.50 5.26 -2.15
N THR A 3 19.03 6.00 -1.15
CA THR A 3 18.47 5.41 0.08
C THR A 3 16.97 5.64 0.10
N LEU A 4 16.22 4.54 0.18
CA LEU A 4 14.77 4.56 0.31
C LEU A 4 14.38 4.49 1.80
N LYS A 5 13.19 5.00 2.14
CA LYS A 5 12.65 4.92 3.50
C LYS A 5 11.41 4.04 3.50
N LEU A 6 11.42 2.98 4.32
CA LEU A 6 10.24 2.17 4.60
C LEU A 6 9.62 2.65 5.89
N SER A 7 8.31 2.74 5.94
CA SER A 7 7.57 3.23 7.11
C SER A 7 6.19 2.60 7.16
N ILE A 8 5.70 2.29 8.35
CA ILE A 8 4.27 2.08 8.59
C ILE A 8 3.74 3.43 9.09
N PRO A 9 2.97 4.17 8.28
CA PRO A 9 2.58 5.53 8.64
C PRO A 9 1.57 5.63 9.79
N ASP A 10 1.14 4.51 10.38
CA ASP A 10 0.38 4.44 11.64
C ASP A 10 0.39 3.01 12.22
N PRO A 11 0.52 2.85 13.56
CA PRO A 11 0.64 1.57 14.24
C PRO A 11 -0.54 0.60 14.06
N ASN A 12 -1.66 1.02 13.49
CA ASN A 12 -2.86 0.19 13.22
C ASN A 12 -3.03 -0.20 11.74
N LYS A 13 -2.02 0.00 10.89
CA LYS A 13 -2.17 -0.11 9.43
C LYS A 13 -1.69 -1.43 8.86
N PRO A 14 -2.47 -2.06 7.96
CA PRO A 14 -2.14 -3.35 7.39
C PRO A 14 -1.21 -3.23 6.16
N CYS A 15 -0.32 -2.24 6.08
CA CYS A 15 0.57 -2.10 4.93
C CYS A 15 1.86 -1.32 5.23
N VAL A 16 2.93 -1.62 4.48
CA VAL A 16 4.24 -0.96 4.56
C VAL A 16 4.41 -0.01 3.38
N ARG A 17 4.73 1.26 3.66
CA ARG A 17 4.95 2.27 2.64
C ARG A 17 6.44 2.51 2.38
N ILE A 18 6.83 2.48 1.11
CA ILE A 18 8.14 2.95 0.63
C ILE A 18 8.04 4.40 0.16
N SER A 19 8.97 5.23 0.60
CA SER A 19 9.13 6.63 0.20
C SER A 19 10.52 6.89 -0.38
N GLY A 20 10.65 7.94 -1.18
CA GLY A 20 11.91 8.34 -1.82
C GLY A 20 12.19 7.63 -3.16
N ILE A 21 11.25 6.83 -3.66
CA ILE A 21 11.40 6.12 -4.92
C ILE A 21 10.92 6.98 -6.09
N ASN A 22 11.75 7.10 -7.13
CA ASN A 22 11.35 7.75 -8.36
C ASN A 22 10.62 6.74 -9.25
N TYR A 23 9.41 7.07 -9.69
CA TYR A 23 8.60 6.21 -10.56
C TYR A 23 9.36 5.71 -11.80
N SER A 24 10.06 6.59 -12.52
CA SER A 24 10.75 6.22 -13.76
C SER A 24 12.07 5.48 -13.55
N LYS A 25 12.57 5.47 -12.31
CA LYS A 25 13.82 4.80 -11.91
C LYS A 25 13.57 3.86 -10.74
N ASN A 26 12.41 3.23 -10.70
CA ASN A 26 12.03 2.31 -9.63
C ASN A 26 12.88 1.03 -9.76
N PRO A 27 13.77 0.72 -8.80
CA PRO A 27 14.59 -0.47 -8.89
C PRO A 27 13.83 -1.76 -8.54
N LEU A 28 12.67 -1.67 -7.88
CA LEU A 28 11.94 -2.79 -7.29
C LEU A 28 10.91 -3.40 -8.26
N ASN A 29 10.64 -4.69 -8.09
CA ASN A 29 9.64 -5.41 -8.88
C ASN A 29 8.22 -4.98 -8.48
N ILE A 30 7.47 -4.43 -9.43
CA ILE A 30 6.07 -4.02 -9.25
C ILE A 30 5.17 -5.23 -9.57
N LEU A 31 4.22 -5.52 -8.68
CA LEU A 31 3.17 -6.51 -8.93
C LEU A 31 2.05 -5.94 -9.81
N GLY A 32 1.68 -4.69 -9.54
CA GLY A 32 0.65 -3.96 -10.27
C GLY A 32 0.42 -2.58 -9.66
N GLU A 33 -0.53 -1.85 -10.22
CA GLU A 33 -0.86 -0.48 -9.83
C GLU A 33 -2.35 -0.22 -9.63
N VAL A 34 -2.62 0.82 -8.85
CA VAL A 34 -3.94 1.40 -8.64
C VAL A 34 -3.84 2.90 -8.90
N ILE A 35 -4.66 3.42 -9.80
CA ILE A 35 -4.77 4.84 -10.09
C ILE A 35 -5.99 5.38 -9.34
N LEU A 36 -5.72 6.39 -8.52
CA LEU A 36 -6.69 7.10 -7.71
C LEU A 36 -6.84 8.52 -8.21
N GLU A 37 -8.08 8.98 -8.41
CA GLU A 37 -8.40 10.38 -8.64
C GLU A 37 -8.93 11.01 -7.37
N ARG A 38 -8.53 12.25 -7.07
CA ARG A 38 -9.11 12.99 -5.96
C ARG A 38 -10.46 13.56 -6.39
N THR A 39 -11.52 13.17 -5.69
CA THR A 39 -12.87 13.68 -5.89
C THR A 39 -13.19 14.85 -4.94
N GLU A 40 -14.26 15.58 -5.24
CA GLU A 40 -14.74 16.68 -4.40
C GLU A 40 -15.11 16.17 -3.00
N THR A 41 -14.80 16.99 -2.00
CA THR A 41 -14.91 16.62 -0.59
C THR A 41 -16.37 16.63 -0.14
N SER A 42 -16.91 15.49 0.28
CA SER A 42 -18.10 15.50 1.15
C SER A 42 -17.64 15.86 2.57
N GLY A 43 -18.03 17.03 3.07
CA GLY A 43 -17.68 17.49 4.44
C GLY A 43 -16.22 17.91 4.65
N GLY A 44 -15.49 18.32 3.61
CA GLY A 44 -14.11 18.84 3.72
C GLY A 44 -13.00 17.79 3.79
N LEU A 45 -13.34 16.50 3.87
CA LEU A 45 -12.39 15.39 3.83
C LEU A 45 -12.06 14.99 2.39
N LYS A 46 -10.77 14.83 2.09
CA LYS A 46 -10.33 14.36 0.77
C LYS A 46 -10.84 12.95 0.54
N GLN A 47 -11.40 12.71 -0.64
CA GLN A 47 -11.79 11.38 -1.10
C GLN A 47 -10.99 11.03 -2.35
N TYR A 48 -10.70 9.74 -2.49
CA TYR A 48 -9.96 9.17 -3.60
C TYR A 48 -10.79 8.06 -4.22
N LYS A 49 -11.03 8.16 -5.53
CA LYS A 49 -11.80 7.19 -6.29
C LYS A 49 -10.89 6.35 -7.16
N VAL A 50 -11.13 5.04 -7.22
CA VAL A 50 -10.36 4.12 -8.07
C VAL A 50 -10.76 4.30 -9.53
N MET A 51 -9.83 4.78 -10.35
CA MET A 51 -10.05 4.98 -11.78
C MET A 51 -9.50 3.82 -12.62
N GLN A 52 -8.45 3.16 -12.13
CA GLN A 52 -7.83 2.01 -12.78
C GLN A 52 -7.17 1.15 -11.72
N THR A 53 -7.17 -0.17 -11.91
CA THR A 53 -6.59 -1.11 -10.95
C THR A 53 -6.22 -2.43 -11.63
N ASP A 54 -5.05 -2.97 -11.30
CA ASP A 54 -4.68 -4.35 -11.65
C ASP A 54 -5.31 -5.38 -10.68
N PHE A 55 -5.98 -4.91 -9.62
CA PHE A 55 -6.53 -5.73 -8.54
C PHE A 55 -8.03 -5.44 -8.30
N PRO A 56 -8.91 -5.68 -9.28
CA PRO A 56 -10.33 -5.29 -9.22
C PRO A 56 -11.13 -5.95 -8.09
N LYS A 57 -10.64 -7.07 -7.54
CA LYS A 57 -11.27 -7.74 -6.39
C LYS A 57 -10.86 -7.15 -5.03
N CYS A 58 -9.73 -6.45 -4.97
CA CYS A 58 -9.23 -5.79 -3.76
C CYS A 58 -9.55 -4.29 -3.76
N PHE A 59 -9.42 -3.65 -4.93
CA PHE A 59 -9.68 -2.22 -5.14
C PHE A 59 -10.61 -2.09 -6.35
N PRO A 60 -11.93 -2.29 -6.17
CA PRO A 60 -12.92 -2.17 -7.23
C PRO A 60 -12.90 -0.80 -7.91
N LEU A 61 -13.18 -0.78 -9.22
CA LEU A 61 -13.33 0.46 -9.97
C LEU A 61 -14.47 1.30 -9.38
N GLU A 62 -14.30 2.63 -9.42
CA GLU A 62 -15.24 3.63 -8.92
C GLU A 62 -15.46 3.65 -7.40
N GLU A 63 -14.83 2.74 -6.64
CA GLU A 63 -14.88 2.74 -5.18
C GLU A 63 -14.13 3.96 -4.61
N SER A 64 -14.69 4.54 -3.55
CA SER A 64 -14.17 5.74 -2.90
C SER A 64 -13.58 5.42 -1.53
N TYR A 65 -12.40 5.98 -1.26
CA TYR A 65 -11.70 5.85 0.02
C TYR A 65 -11.29 7.23 0.55
N TRP A 66 -11.33 7.41 1.88
CA TRP A 66 -10.88 8.65 2.52
C TRP A 66 -9.37 8.85 2.41
N ASN A 67 -8.61 7.76 2.48
CA ASN A 67 -7.17 7.79 2.23
C ASN A 67 -6.66 6.45 1.68
N ILE A 68 -5.43 6.47 1.14
CA ILE A 68 -4.78 5.29 0.55
C ILE A 68 -4.63 4.15 1.56
N THR A 69 -4.45 4.44 2.85
CA THR A 69 -4.32 3.37 3.83
C THR A 69 -5.65 2.68 4.10
N ASP A 70 -6.73 3.44 4.23
CA ASP A 70 -8.08 2.89 4.45
C ASP A 70 -8.47 1.96 3.30
N MET A 71 -8.02 2.26 2.08
CA MET A 71 -8.15 1.36 0.92
C MET A 71 -7.55 -0.03 1.20
N PHE A 72 -6.35 -0.12 1.79
CA PHE A 72 -5.77 -1.41 2.15
C PHE A 72 -6.50 -2.07 3.32
N CYS A 73 -7.01 -1.32 4.30
CA CYS A 73 -7.84 -1.84 5.38
C CYS A 73 -9.14 -2.47 4.87
N ASN A 74 -9.84 -1.77 3.96
CA ASN A 74 -11.07 -2.26 3.35
C ASN A 74 -10.81 -3.47 2.45
N ALA A 75 -9.70 -3.47 1.71
CA ALA A 75 -9.32 -4.60 0.88
C ALA A 75 -8.94 -5.86 1.71
N CYS A 76 -8.41 -5.66 2.92
CA CYS A 76 -8.18 -6.77 3.85
C CYS A 76 -9.50 -7.46 4.18
N ASN A 77 -10.58 -6.72 4.40
CA ASN A 77 -11.69 -7.22 5.18
C ASN A 77 -13.05 -6.92 4.55
N LYS A 78 -13.83 -7.97 4.28
CA LYS A 78 -15.23 -7.81 3.84
C LYS A 78 -16.11 -7.17 4.91
N HIS A 79 -15.70 -7.22 6.17
CA HIS A 79 -16.39 -6.62 7.31
C HIS A 79 -15.43 -5.65 7.98
N ILE A 80 -15.47 -4.38 7.59
CA ILE A 80 -14.64 -3.27 8.12
C ILE A 80 -14.56 -3.21 9.66
N HIS A 81 -15.51 -3.84 10.37
CA HIS A 81 -15.59 -3.85 11.84
C HIS A 81 -15.09 -5.14 12.51
N ASP A 82 -14.66 -6.16 11.76
CA ASP A 82 -14.27 -7.46 12.32
C ASP A 82 -12.77 -7.68 12.18
N TYR A 83 -11.97 -7.26 13.17
CA TYR A 83 -10.50 -7.38 13.14
C TYR A 83 -9.96 -8.82 13.26
N THR A 84 -10.77 -9.85 12.95
CA THR A 84 -10.31 -11.24 12.93
C THR A 84 -9.53 -11.57 11.64
N VAL A 85 -8.37 -12.18 11.81
CA VAL A 85 -7.45 -12.60 10.71
C VAL A 85 -8.12 -13.57 9.70
N THR A 86 -9.25 -14.18 10.08
CA THR A 86 -10.01 -15.16 9.30
C THR A 86 -10.90 -14.55 8.20
N CYS A 87 -11.09 -13.23 8.17
CA CYS A 87 -11.98 -12.56 7.20
C CYS A 87 -11.25 -12.00 5.97
N LEU A 88 -9.98 -12.35 5.78
CA LEU A 88 -9.18 -11.93 4.63
C LEU A 88 -9.74 -12.47 3.31
N THR A 89 -9.82 -11.63 2.29
CA THR A 89 -10.14 -12.13 0.95
C THR A 89 -8.93 -12.89 0.38
N LYS A 90 -9.14 -14.04 -0.27
CA LYS A 90 -8.08 -14.82 -0.95
C LYS A 90 -7.25 -14.00 -1.96
N GLU A 91 -7.80 -12.88 -2.44
CA GLU A 91 -7.13 -11.98 -3.36
C GLU A 91 -6.20 -11.01 -2.64
N TYR A 92 -6.56 -10.60 -1.42
CA TYR A 92 -5.68 -9.79 -0.58
C TYR A 92 -4.42 -10.56 -0.15
N GLU A 93 -4.54 -11.87 0.08
CA GLU A 93 -3.40 -12.75 0.41
C GLU A 93 -2.30 -12.69 -0.65
N LYS A 94 -2.65 -12.50 -1.93
CA LYS A 94 -1.68 -12.38 -3.03
C LYS A 94 -0.84 -11.11 -2.96
N LEU A 95 -1.23 -10.13 -2.15
CA LEU A 95 -0.52 -8.88 -1.95
C LEU A 95 0.45 -8.95 -0.75
N ARG A 96 0.33 -9.96 0.11
CA ARG A 96 1.07 -10.03 1.38
C ARG A 96 2.50 -10.46 1.15
N HIS A 97 3.43 -9.61 1.54
CA HIS A 97 4.84 -9.94 1.70
C HIS A 97 5.03 -10.98 2.81
N SER A 98 6.24 -11.56 2.94
CA SER A 98 6.63 -12.50 4.01
C SER A 98 6.30 -11.98 5.42
N SER A 99 6.25 -10.66 5.56
CA SER A 99 5.88 -9.91 6.76
C SER A 99 4.38 -9.75 7.01
N ASN A 100 3.51 -10.44 6.26
CA ASN A 100 2.05 -10.37 6.36
C ASN A 100 1.40 -9.05 5.91
N PHE A 101 2.18 -8.04 5.51
CA PHE A 101 1.69 -6.74 5.06
C PHE A 101 2.00 -6.51 3.58
N PRO A 102 1.08 -5.96 2.77
CA PRO A 102 1.42 -5.48 1.44
C PRO A 102 2.39 -4.30 1.50
N VAL A 103 3.28 -4.25 0.52
CA VAL A 103 4.26 -3.18 0.39
C VAL A 103 3.90 -2.32 -0.81
N PHE A 104 3.88 -1.00 -0.61
CA PHE A 104 3.47 -0.08 -1.67
C PHE A 104 4.28 1.22 -1.67
N SER A 105 4.22 1.95 -2.78
CA SER A 105 4.60 3.36 -2.83
C SER A 105 3.50 4.18 -3.47
N LYS A 106 3.48 5.48 -3.17
CA LYS A 106 2.51 6.41 -3.76
C LYS A 106 3.22 7.54 -4.48
N HIS A 107 2.71 7.87 -5.65
CA HIS A 107 3.29 8.84 -6.58
C HIS A 107 2.21 9.83 -6.99
N LYS A 108 2.53 11.12 -7.01
CA LYS A 108 1.58 12.11 -7.50
C LYS A 108 1.31 11.84 -8.98
N TYR A 109 0.05 11.73 -9.37
CA TYR A 109 -0.34 11.44 -10.74
C TYR A 109 -1.58 12.25 -11.10
N LYS A 110 -1.47 13.15 -12.08
CA LYS A 110 -2.55 14.07 -12.48
C LYS A 110 -3.19 14.74 -11.25
N ASN A 111 -4.50 14.58 -11.06
CA ASN A 111 -5.28 15.11 -9.93
C ASN A 111 -5.37 14.13 -8.74
N GLY A 112 -4.48 13.15 -8.62
CA GLY A 112 -4.55 12.18 -7.53
C GLY A 112 -3.24 11.45 -7.31
N TRP A 113 -3.34 10.13 -7.18
CA TRP A 113 -2.21 9.28 -6.82
C TRP A 113 -2.17 8.05 -7.71
N LYS A 114 -0.95 7.68 -8.11
CA LYS A 114 -0.64 6.35 -8.59
C LYS A 114 -0.03 5.57 -7.43
N VAL A 115 -0.65 4.47 -7.05
CA VAL A 115 -0.20 3.55 -6.01
C VAL A 115 0.43 2.35 -6.68
N LEU A 116 1.72 2.11 -6.43
CA LEU A 116 2.41 0.91 -6.90
C LEU A 116 2.43 -0.12 -5.78
N ILE A 117 1.97 -1.32 -6.07
CA ILE A 117 2.04 -2.46 -5.16
C ILE A 117 3.22 -3.32 -5.61
N TYR A 118 4.13 -3.60 -4.68
CA TYR A 118 5.35 -4.35 -4.98
C TYR A 118 5.10 -5.85 -4.92
N ASN A 119 5.91 -6.60 -5.66
CA ASN A 119 5.86 -8.05 -5.64
C ASN A 119 6.16 -8.56 -4.20
N PRO A 120 5.31 -9.43 -3.63
CA PRO A 120 5.53 -10.04 -2.33
C PRO A 120 6.88 -10.75 -2.15
N ASN A 121 7.48 -11.18 -3.26
CA ASN A 121 8.75 -11.92 -3.29
C ASN A 121 9.96 -11.02 -3.61
N GLU A 122 9.82 -9.69 -3.50
CA GLU A 122 10.93 -8.76 -3.69
C GLU A 122 11.93 -8.86 -2.53
N LYS A 123 12.94 -9.72 -2.70
CA LYS A 123 13.95 -10.03 -1.69
C LYS A 123 14.68 -8.82 -1.11
N ARG A 124 14.78 -7.72 -1.87
CA ARG A 124 15.40 -6.48 -1.37
C ARG A 124 14.62 -5.87 -0.20
N LEU A 125 13.35 -6.24 -0.02
CA LEU A 125 12.49 -5.73 1.05
C LEU A 125 12.47 -6.61 2.30
N ASP A 126 12.87 -7.89 2.21
CA ASP A 126 12.78 -8.85 3.32
C ASP A 126 13.48 -8.36 4.58
N LEU A 127 14.79 -8.11 4.50
CA LEU A 127 15.58 -7.74 5.68
C LEU A 127 15.13 -6.41 6.31
N PRO A 128 14.95 -5.30 5.55
CA PRO A 128 14.49 -4.05 6.14
C PRO A 128 13.09 -4.15 6.74
N ILE A 129 12.16 -4.88 6.12
CA ILE A 129 10.82 -5.03 6.69
C ILE A 129 10.85 -5.85 7.98
N ASN A 130 11.67 -6.91 8.05
CA ASN A 130 11.85 -7.66 9.29
C ASN A 130 12.46 -6.78 10.38
N GLU A 131 13.49 -5.98 10.06
CA GLU A 131 14.06 -5.00 11.00
C GLU A 131 12.99 -4.01 11.52
N LEU A 132 12.11 -3.54 10.64
CA LEU A 132 11.02 -2.63 11.01
C LEU A 132 10.07 -3.27 12.04
N ILE A 133 9.71 -4.54 11.85
CA ILE A 133 8.72 -5.25 12.65
C ILE A 133 9.33 -5.80 13.94
N ASP A 134 10.43 -6.56 13.82
CA ASP A 134 11.05 -7.28 14.93
C ASP A 134 11.67 -6.33 15.96
N GLU A 135 12.21 -5.21 15.49
CA GLU A 135 12.80 -4.18 16.37
C GLU A 135 11.81 -3.08 16.77
N GLY A 136 10.55 -3.18 16.33
CA GLY A 136 9.51 -2.19 16.63
C GLY A 136 9.82 -0.78 16.13
N LYS A 137 10.58 -0.66 15.03
CA LYS A 137 10.95 0.63 14.43
C LYS A 137 9.77 1.18 13.63
N GLU A 138 9.60 2.50 13.65
CA GLU A 138 8.58 3.16 12.82
C GLU A 138 9.06 3.38 11.37
N VAL A 139 10.37 3.48 11.18
CA VAL A 139 11.02 3.74 9.89
C VAL A 139 12.37 3.03 9.81
N VAL A 140 12.66 2.40 8.67
CA VAL A 140 14.00 1.88 8.34
C VAL A 140 14.47 2.38 6.97
N LYS A 141 15.79 2.33 6.75
CA LYS A 141 16.41 2.69 5.48
C LYS A 141 16.65 1.44 4.65
N LEU A 142 16.23 1.47 3.40
CA LEU A 142 16.60 0.47 2.41
C LEU A 142 17.71 1.04 1.52
N VAL A 143 18.78 0.28 1.37
CA VAL A 143 19.88 0.56 0.45
C VAL A 143 19.64 -0.27 -0.82
N VAL A 144 19.49 0.41 -1.96
CA VAL A 144 19.23 -0.19 -3.28
C VAL A 144 20.26 0.24 -4.31
#